data_AF-A0A7X5D4Z1-F1
#
_entry.id   AF-A0A7X5D4Z1-F1
#
_cell.length_a   1.000
_cell.length_b   1.000
_cell.length_c   1.000
_cell.angle_alpha   90.00
_cell.angle_beta   90.00
_cell.angle_gamma   90.00
#
_symmetry.space_group_name_H-M   'P 1'
#
loop_
_entity.id
_entity.type
_entity.pdbx_description
1 polymer ?
#
loop_
_entity_poly.entity_id
_entity_poly.type
_entity_poly.pdbx_seq_one_letter_code
_entity_poly.pdbx_strand_id
1 'polypeptide(L)'
;MKKKTILSILFWIAVIAAPALACLFVVAQFPPDVEVPLHWNASGQIDRWGSSITMLPASLIMCGANALMGLMYCFSNKLYDMGLVHGVSRKAVRPFLCGTAVVLAAAMVIILVCWAANAQAALS
;
A
#
# COMPACT_ATOMS: atom_id res chain seq x y z
N MET A 1 -26.19 13.03 -1.56
CA MET A 1 -25.42 12.05 -0.75
C MET A 1 -25.05 12.69 0.60
N LYS A 2 -25.07 11.97 1.73
CA LYS A 2 -24.73 12.55 3.04
C LYS A 2 -23.22 12.87 3.11
N LYS A 3 -22.83 13.99 3.73
CA LYS A 3 -21.42 14.43 3.89
C LYS A 3 -20.48 13.32 4.39
N LYS A 4 -20.92 12.54 5.39
CA LYS A 4 -20.15 11.43 5.96
C LYS A 4 -19.85 10.32 4.93
N THR A 5 -20.80 10.03 4.04
CA THR A 5 -20.63 9.04 2.97
C THR A 5 -19.59 9.48 1.95
N ILE A 6 -19.61 10.77 1.56
CA ILE A 6 -18.62 11.34 0.64
C ILE A 6 -17.21 11.23 1.25
N LEU A 7 -17.05 11.61 2.52
CA LEU A 7 -15.76 11.53 3.20
C LEU A 7 -15.23 10.09 3.27
N SER A 8 -16.09 9.11 3.56
CA SER A 8 -15.70 7.69 3.54
C SER A 8 -15.26 7.22 2.16
N ILE A 9 -15.96 7.63 1.09
CA ILE A 9 -15.58 7.28 -0.28
C ILE A 9 -14.21 7.89 -0.63
N LEU A 10 -14.03 9.18 -0.35
CA LEU A 10 -12.75 9.86 -0.61
C LEU A 10 -11.60 9.25 0.19
N PHE A 11 -11.85 8.89 1.46
CA PHE A 11 -10.89 8.17 2.28
C PHE A 11 -10.44 6.86 1.61
N TRP A 12 -11.39 6.03 1.19
CA TRP A 12 -11.07 4.74 0.57
C TRP A 12 -10.36 4.90 -0.76
N ILE A 13 -10.78 5.84 -1.61
CA ILE A 13 -10.07 6.17 -2.86
C ILE A 13 -8.62 6.57 -2.56
N ALA A 14 -8.42 7.44 -1.57
CA ALA A 14 -7.08 7.92 -1.21
C ALA A 14 -6.16 6.78 -0.74
N VAL A 15 -6.60 5.95 0.22
CA VAL A 15 -5.75 4.86 0.73
C VAL A 15 -5.55 3.74 -0.28
N ILE A 16 -6.49 3.53 -1.21
CA ILE A 16 -6.33 2.55 -2.30
C ILE A 16 -5.32 3.05 -3.34
N ALA A 17 -5.39 4.33 -3.73
CA ALA A 17 -4.54 4.89 -4.78
C ALA A 17 -3.12 5.23 -4.28
N ALA A 18 -2.96 5.55 -3.00
CA ALA A 18 -1.70 6.02 -2.43
C ALA A 18 -0.48 5.11 -2.72
N PRO A 19 -0.55 3.77 -2.58
CA PRO A 19 0.60 2.90 -2.86
C PRO A 19 1.08 2.96 -4.32
N ALA A 20 0.15 3.01 -5.28
CA ALA A 20 0.49 3.12 -6.70
C ALA A 20 1.05 4.49 -7.05
N LEU A 21 0.41 5.57 -6.58
CA LEU A 21 0.88 6.93 -6.82
C LEU A 21 2.26 7.19 -6.21
N ALA A 22 2.50 6.70 -4.99
CA ALA A 22 3.81 6.79 -4.36
C ALA A 22 4.87 6.02 -5.15
N CYS A 23 4.55 4.83 -5.64
CA CYS A 23 5.49 4.04 -6.46
C CYS A 23 5.80 4.73 -7.78
N LEU A 24 4.78 5.22 -8.50
CA LEU A 24 5.00 5.96 -9.75
C LEU A 24 5.86 7.21 -9.51
N PHE A 25 5.60 7.94 -8.44
CA PHE A 25 6.39 9.12 -8.06
C PHE A 25 7.86 8.76 -7.79
N VAL A 26 8.12 7.64 -7.10
CA VAL A 26 9.47 7.19 -6.78
C VAL A 26 10.17 6.63 -8.03
N VAL A 27 9.51 5.80 -8.82
CA VAL A 27 10.04 5.20 -10.07
C VAL A 27 10.43 6.29 -11.07
N ALA A 28 9.66 7.37 -11.17
CA ALA A 28 9.95 8.50 -12.05
C ALA A 28 11.25 9.25 -11.72
N GLN A 29 11.88 8.98 -10.57
CA GLN A 29 13.17 9.57 -10.20
C GLN A 29 14.36 8.83 -10.81
N PHE A 30 14.15 7.64 -11.37
CA PHE A 30 15.19 6.84 -11.99
C PHE A 30 15.09 6.90 -13.53
N PRO A 31 16.21 7.01 -14.25
CA PRO A 31 16.19 6.90 -15.71
C PRO A 31 15.64 5.55 -16.16
N PRO A 32 14.84 5.49 -17.24
CA PRO A 32 14.15 4.27 -17.66
C PRO A 32 15.11 3.16 -18.12
N ASP A 33 16.29 3.53 -18.61
CA ASP A 33 17.29 2.61 -19.18
C ASP A 33 18.35 2.17 -18.15
N VAL A 34 18.24 2.61 -16.90
CA VAL A 34 19.19 2.27 -15.83
C VAL A 34 18.64 1.10 -15.02
N GLU A 35 19.47 0.08 -14.86
CA GLU A 35 19.21 -0.96 -13.88
C GLU A 35 19.45 -0.41 -12.47
N VAL A 36 18.46 -0.60 -11.60
CA VAL A 36 18.50 -0.22 -10.20
C VAL A 36 18.51 -1.48 -9.33
N PRO A 37 19.04 -1.41 -8.10
CA PRO A 37 18.93 -2.53 -7.18
C PRO A 37 17.48 -2.80 -6.81
N LEU A 38 17.04 -4.05 -6.94
CA LEU A 38 15.68 -4.49 -6.62
C LEU A 38 15.61 -5.29 -5.32
N HIS A 39 16.73 -5.87 -4.89
CA HIS A 39 16.78 -6.70 -3.70
C HIS A 39 18.18 -6.68 -3.08
N TRP A 40 18.20 -6.80 -1.75
CA TRP A 40 19.40 -6.95 -0.94
C TRP A 40 19.27 -8.21 -0.11
N ASN A 41 20.33 -9.02 -0.09
CA ASN A 41 20.38 -10.23 0.73
C ASN A 41 20.54 -9.92 2.22
N ALA A 42 20.51 -10.96 3.06
CA ALA A 42 20.65 -10.82 4.51
C ALA A 42 22.02 -10.25 4.96
N SER A 43 23.04 -10.29 4.11
CA SER A 43 24.35 -9.66 4.34
C SER A 43 24.40 -8.20 3.90
N GLY A 44 23.28 -7.63 3.42
CA GLY A 44 23.19 -6.26 2.93
C GLY A 44 23.81 -6.04 1.55
N GLN A 45 24.11 -7.11 0.80
CA GLN A 45 24.64 -7.01 -0.55
C GLN A 45 23.51 -7.04 -1.58
N ILE A 46 23.69 -6.30 -2.67
CA ILE A 46 22.74 -6.33 -3.79
C ILE A 46 22.89 -7.66 -4.52
N ASP A 47 21.81 -8.43 -4.60
CA ASP A 47 21.76 -9.73 -5.28
C ASP A 47 20.80 -9.75 -6.47
N ARG A 48 20.09 -8.64 -6.72
CA ARG A 48 19.21 -8.47 -7.88
C ARG A 48 19.17 -7.04 -8.37
N TRP A 49 19.38 -6.87 -9.67
CA TRP A 49 19.22 -5.62 -10.42
C TRP A 49 18.07 -5.74 -11.42
N GLY A 50 17.56 -4.59 -11.88
CA GLY A 50 16.60 -4.53 -12.98
C GLY A 50 15.90 -3.19 -13.08
N SER A 51 14.84 -3.13 -13.89
CA SER A 51 14.11 -1.88 -14.09
C SER A 51 13.33 -1.45 -12.85
N SER A 52 13.37 -0.17 -12.52
CA SER A 52 12.63 0.44 -11.40
C SER A 52 11.11 0.20 -11.47
N ILE A 53 10.54 0.07 -12.67
CA ILE A 53 9.11 -0.20 -12.87
C ILE A 53 8.68 -1.55 -12.28
N THR A 54 9.62 -2.47 -12.05
CA THR A 54 9.34 -3.78 -11.44
C THR A 54 8.93 -3.68 -9.96
N MET A 55 8.98 -2.49 -9.35
CA MET A 55 8.40 -2.20 -8.03
C MET A 55 6.87 -2.03 -8.07
N LEU A 56 6.30 -1.72 -9.25
CA LEU A 56 4.87 -1.44 -9.40
C LEU A 56 3.96 -2.61 -9.01
N PRO A 57 4.23 -3.88 -9.38
CA PRO A 57 3.42 -5.02 -8.96
C PRO A 57 3.25 -5.12 -7.44
N ALA A 58 4.30 -4.86 -6.65
CA ALA A 58 4.22 -4.87 -5.19
C ALA A 58 3.26 -3.77 -4.67
N SER A 59 3.35 -2.56 -5.24
CA SER A 59 2.40 -1.49 -4.93
C SER A 59 0.97 -1.81 -5.34
N LEU A 60 0.75 -2.47 -6.47
CA LEU A 60 -0.59 -2.86 -6.92
C LEU A 60 -1.22 -3.93 -6.02
N ILE A 61 -0.42 -4.86 -5.49
CA ILE A 61 -0.88 -5.81 -4.46
C ILE A 61 -1.37 -5.04 -3.23
N MET A 62 -0.64 -4.00 -2.80
CA MET A 62 -1.07 -3.17 -1.68
C MET A 62 -2.36 -2.39 -1.97
N CYS A 63 -2.53 -1.88 -3.20
CA CYS A 63 -3.78 -1.27 -3.64
C CYS A 63 -4.95 -2.27 -3.54
N GLY A 64 -4.73 -3.50 -4.02
CA GLY A 64 -5.72 -4.58 -3.95
C GLY A 64 -6.10 -4.96 -2.51
N ALA A 65 -5.13 -5.03 -1.60
CA ALA A 65 -5.37 -5.28 -0.18
C ALA A 65 -6.22 -4.17 0.45
N ASN A 66 -5.91 -2.89 0.17
CA ASN A 66 -6.71 -1.76 0.64
C ASN A 66 -8.11 -1.75 0.01
N ALA A 67 -8.24 -2.15 -1.26
CA ALA A 67 -9.54 -2.26 -1.94
C ALA A 67 -10.39 -3.36 -1.29
N LEU A 68 -9.80 -4.51 -0.97
CA LEU A 68 -10.48 -5.58 -0.24
C LEU A 68 -10.96 -5.11 1.14
N MET A 69 -10.14 -4.37 1.88
CA MET A 69 -10.56 -3.77 3.14
C MET A 69 -11.70 -2.76 2.97
N GLY A 70 -11.69 -1.99 1.88
CA GLY A 70 -12.79 -1.09 1.52
C GLY A 70 -14.10 -1.84 1.27
N LEU A 71 -14.03 -2.99 0.59
CA LEU A 71 -15.19 -3.88 0.43
C LEU A 71 -15.65 -4.43 1.79
N MET A 72 -14.73 -4.90 2.63
CA MET A 72 -15.05 -5.38 3.98
C MET A 72 -15.69 -4.27 4.83
N TYR A 73 -15.27 -3.01 4.66
CA TYR A 73 -15.87 -1.87 5.34
C TYR A 73 -17.32 -1.65 4.92
N CYS A 74 -17.61 -1.74 3.62
CA CYS A 74 -18.97 -1.63 3.08
C CYS A 74 -19.87 -2.75 3.60
N PHE A 75 -19.37 -3.98 3.65
CA PHE A 75 -20.11 -5.17 4.07
C PHE A 75 -19.90 -5.57 5.53
N SER A 76 -19.34 -4.68 6.37
CA SER A 76 -18.86 -5.01 7.71
C SER A 76 -19.93 -5.66 8.61
N ASN A 77 -21.17 -5.18 8.53
CA ASN A 77 -22.28 -5.72 9.32
C ASN A 77 -22.63 -7.14 8.86
N LYS A 78 -22.72 -7.37 7.55
CA LYS A 78 -23.03 -8.69 6.97
C LYS A 78 -21.94 -9.70 7.32
N LEU A 79 -20.67 -9.31 7.22
CA LEU A 79 -19.55 -10.15 7.61
C LEU A 79 -19.61 -10.51 9.11
N TYR A 80 -20.00 -9.55 9.96
CA TYR A 80 -20.21 -9.81 11.38
C TYR A 80 -21.39 -10.76 11.64
N ASP A 81 -22.51 -10.58 10.94
CA ASP A 81 -23.70 -11.43 11.06
C ASP A 81 -23.43 -12.87 10.61
N MET A 82 -22.53 -13.06 9.64
CA MET A 82 -22.06 -14.38 9.18
C MET A 82 -21.06 -15.05 10.12
N GLY A 83 -20.64 -14.38 11.21
CA GLY A 83 -19.59 -14.89 12.09
C GLY A 83 -18.21 -14.92 11.42
N LEU A 84 -17.94 -14.05 10.44
CA LEU A 84 -16.63 -13.93 9.78
C LEU A 84 -15.72 -12.88 10.43
N VAL A 85 -16.21 -12.18 11.46
CA VAL A 85 -15.47 -11.14 12.17
C VAL A 85 -15.32 -11.55 13.63
N HIS A 86 -14.07 -11.66 14.08
CA HIS A 86 -13.71 -12.11 15.43
C HIS A 86 -12.72 -11.14 16.07
N GLY A 87 -12.63 -11.15 17.40
CA GLY A 87 -11.63 -10.37 18.15
C GLY A 87 -11.84 -8.84 18.15
N VAL A 88 -12.90 -8.34 17.50
CA VAL A 88 -13.24 -6.92 17.46
C VAL A 88 -14.75 -6.75 17.65
N SER A 89 -15.17 -5.72 18.39
CA SER A 89 -16.61 -5.44 18.56
C SER A 89 -17.23 -4.92 17.26
N ARG A 90 -18.53 -5.16 17.05
CA ARG A 90 -19.28 -4.70 15.87
C ARG A 90 -19.09 -3.20 15.59
N LYS A 91 -19.06 -2.37 16.64
CA LYS A 91 -18.88 -0.92 16.52
C LYS A 91 -17.46 -0.53 16.10
N ALA A 92 -16.47 -1.37 16.42
CA ALA A 92 -15.06 -1.12 16.17
C ALA A 92 -14.55 -1.65 14.83
N VAL A 93 -15.30 -2.51 14.12
CA VAL A 93 -14.89 -3.09 12.83
C VAL A 93 -14.49 -2.01 11.81
N ARG A 94 -15.33 -0.99 11.63
CA ARG A 94 -15.10 0.06 10.65
C ARG A 94 -13.89 0.94 11.00
N PRO A 95 -13.76 1.48 12.23
CA PRO A 95 -12.53 2.15 12.66
C PRO A 95 -11.28 1.27 12.51
N PHE A 96 -11.37 -0.01 12.86
CA PHE A 96 -10.25 -0.95 12.73
C PHE A 96 -9.80 -1.07 11.27
N LEU A 97 -10.72 -1.34 10.34
CA LEU A 97 -10.42 -1.43 8.91
C LEU A 97 -9.81 -0.13 8.34
N CYS A 98 -10.34 1.03 8.75
CA CYS A 98 -9.74 2.33 8.38
C CYS A 98 -8.31 2.46 8.90
N GLY A 99 -8.08 2.10 10.18
CA GLY A 99 -6.75 2.15 10.78
C GLY A 99 -5.76 1.24 10.06
N THR A 100 -6.14 -0.01 9.79
CA THR A 100 -5.32 -0.96 9.05
C THR A 100 -5.00 -0.46 7.64
N ALA A 101 -5.97 0.10 6.91
CA ALA A 101 -5.73 0.66 5.58
C ALA A 101 -4.72 1.80 5.56
N VAL A 102 -4.76 2.67 6.57
CA VAL A 102 -3.75 3.74 6.74
C VAL A 102 -2.38 3.15 7.02
N VAL A 103 -2.29 2.16 7.93
CA VAL A 103 -1.03 1.49 8.26
C VAL A 103 -0.42 0.82 7.03
N LEU A 104 -1.21 0.09 6.24
CA LEU A 104 -0.72 -0.56 5.02
C LEU A 104 -0.24 0.45 3.97
N ALA A 105 -0.99 1.55 3.77
CA ALA A 105 -0.56 2.60 2.86
C ALA A 105 0.75 3.26 3.32
N ALA A 106 0.87 3.58 4.61
CA ALA A 106 2.07 4.17 5.18
C ALA A 106 3.27 3.21 5.11
N ALA A 107 3.07 1.92 5.40
CA ALA A 107 4.12 0.91 5.30
C ALA A 107 4.68 0.83 3.88
N MET A 108 3.81 0.83 2.85
CA MET A 108 4.29 0.82 1.47
C MET A 108 5.08 2.09 1.12
N VAL A 109 4.61 3.27 1.57
CA VAL A 109 5.35 4.52 1.36
C VAL A 109 6.74 4.46 2.01
N ILE A 110 6.83 3.98 3.24
CA ILE A 110 8.12 3.82 3.94
C ILE A 110 9.03 2.85 3.17
N ILE A 111 8.52 1.70 2.74
CA ILE A 111 9.27 0.73 1.93
C ILE A 111 9.82 1.39 0.67
N LEU A 112 9.00 2.15 -0.05
CA LEU A 112 9.41 2.84 -1.28
C LEU A 112 10.46 3.92 -1.03
N VAL A 113 10.32 4.71 0.04
CA VAL A 113 11.30 5.74 0.41
C VAL A 113 12.63 5.11 0.80
N CYS A 114 12.61 4.07 1.64
CA CYS A 114 13.81 3.34 2.02
C CYS A 114 14.46 2.69 0.80
N TRP A 115 13.69 2.04 -0.06
CA TRP A 115 14.19 1.46 -1.29
C TRP A 115 14.85 2.52 -2.19
N ALA A 116 14.18 3.65 -2.41
CA ALA A 116 14.70 4.73 -3.26
C ALA A 116 16.02 5.29 -2.74
N ALA A 117 16.12 5.54 -1.43
CA ALA A 117 17.35 6.04 -0.82
C ALA A 117 18.52 5.08 -0.99
N ASN A 118 18.30 3.76 -0.80
CA ASN A 118 19.33 2.75 -0.98
C ASN A 118 19.70 2.57 -2.46
N ALA A 119 18.72 2.61 -3.36
CA ALA A 119 18.94 2.52 -4.80
C ALA A 119 19.75 3.72 -5.31
N GLN A 120 19.45 4.95 -4.87
CA GLN A 120 20.21 6.14 -5.24
C GLN A 120 21.66 6.07 -4.73
N ALA A 121 21.87 5.63 -3.48
CA ALA A 121 23.21 5.47 -2.90
C ALA A 121 24.06 4.39 -3.60
N ALA A 122 23.43 3.40 -4.23
CA ALA A 122 24.14 2.38 -5.01
C ALA A 122 24.51 2.83 -6.43
N LEU A 123 23.90 3.90 -6.92
CA LEU A 123 24.15 4.49 -8.25
C LEU A 123 25.13 5.67 -8.21
N SER A 124 25.43 6.19 -7.02
CA SER A 124 26.42 7.26 -6.77
C SER A 124 27.82 6.71 -6.58
#